data_AF-A0ABC9C864-F1
#
_entry.id   AF-A0ABC9C864-F1
#
_cell.length_a   1.000
_cell.length_b   1.000
_cell.length_c   1.000
_cell.angle_alpha   90.00
_cell.angle_beta   90.00
_cell.angle_gamma   90.00
#
_symmetry.space_group_name_H-M   'P 1'
#
loop_
_entity.id
_entity.type
_entity.pdbx_description
1 polymer ?
#
loop_
_entity_poly.entity_id
_entity_poly.type
_entity_poly.pdbx_seq_one_letter_code
_entity_poly.pdbx_strand_id
1 'polypeptide(L)'
;MGGDSSASASNRQGLGDIPLIWCTECGSGQVLRRISRKPWSAGHVFYCCPMYKQDGTGCPFWYWEEDYLDKLARMRACKETGAGSENRVRRTRMQGDWSNSGSMVVNKDADLVAIVKELVTFVKAMCLLLLCILFVLVLILVVQLIK
;
A
#
# COMPACT_ATOMS: atom_id res chain seq x y z
N MET A 1 -46.89 0.51 -0.12
CA MET A 1 -46.30 1.81 0.27
C MET A 1 -45.56 1.53 1.58
N GLY A 2 -44.28 1.19 1.58
CA GLY A 2 -43.13 2.04 1.26
C GLY A 2 -42.33 2.12 2.58
N GLY A 3 -41.37 1.21 2.76
CA GLY A 3 -40.70 0.98 4.04
C GLY A 3 -39.53 1.93 4.29
N ASP A 4 -39.52 2.54 5.46
CA ASP A 4 -38.48 3.46 5.91
C ASP A 4 -37.33 2.65 6.54
N SER A 5 -36.41 2.17 5.70
CA SER A 5 -35.12 1.67 6.18
C SER A 5 -34.18 2.86 6.36
N SER A 6 -34.20 3.45 7.55
CA SER A 6 -33.16 4.39 8.00
C SER A 6 -31.83 3.64 8.10
N ALA A 7 -31.03 3.71 7.03
CA ALA A 7 -29.65 3.26 7.07
C ALA A 7 -28.84 4.24 7.93
N SER A 8 -28.64 3.87 9.20
CA SER A 8 -27.71 4.55 10.10
C SER A 8 -26.30 4.46 9.50
N ALA A 9 -25.87 5.54 8.84
CA ALA A 9 -24.47 5.74 8.48
C ALA A 9 -23.69 5.88 9.79
N SER A 10 -23.06 4.78 10.22
CA SER A 10 -22.12 4.79 11.33
C SER A 10 -20.93 5.66 10.95
N ASN A 11 -21.04 6.94 11.29
CA ASN A 11 -19.97 7.92 11.28
C ASN A 11 -18.96 7.52 12.35
N ARG A 12 -17.99 6.67 11.99
CA ARG A 12 -16.82 6.40 12.83
C ARG A 12 -15.86 7.57 12.71
N GLN A 13 -16.22 8.66 13.39
CA GLN A 13 -15.32 9.74 13.77
C GLN A 13 -14.25 9.14 14.68
N GLY A 14 -13.03 8.97 14.18
CA GLY A 14 -11.97 8.34 14.97
C GLY A 14 -10.65 8.16 14.23
N LEU A 15 -10.24 9.12 13.39
CA LEU A 15 -8.86 9.42 12.98
C LEU A 15 -8.97 10.69 12.14
N GLY A 16 -8.24 11.76 12.50
CA GLY A 16 -8.38 13.09 11.90
C GLY A 16 -8.49 13.05 10.37
N ASP A 17 -9.41 13.84 9.81
CA ASP A 17 -9.79 13.86 8.39
C ASP A 17 -8.60 13.64 7.47
N ILE A 18 -8.47 12.41 6.95
CA ILE A 18 -7.44 12.07 5.96
C ILE A 18 -7.73 12.98 4.76
N PRO A 19 -6.80 13.88 4.39
CA PRO A 19 -7.09 14.90 3.39
C PRO A 19 -7.32 14.22 2.05
N LEU A 20 -8.50 14.44 1.48
CA LEU A 20 -8.80 14.04 0.12
C LEU A 20 -8.15 15.06 -0.81
N ILE A 21 -6.99 14.72 -1.39
CA ILE A 21 -6.27 15.63 -2.29
C ILE A 21 -6.94 15.70 -3.65
N TRP A 22 -6.54 16.67 -4.45
CA TRP A 22 -6.86 16.67 -5.87
C TRP A 22 -6.13 15.53 -6.58
N CYS A 23 -6.79 14.88 -7.52
CA CYS A 23 -6.18 13.79 -8.28
C CYS A 23 -4.93 14.28 -9.00
N THR A 24 -3.77 13.68 -8.70
CA THR A 24 -2.48 14.09 -9.25
C THR A 24 -2.28 13.71 -10.72
N GLU A 25 -3.03 12.72 -11.22
CA GLU A 25 -2.87 12.25 -12.61
C GLU A 25 -3.68 13.09 -13.61
N CYS A 26 -4.96 13.35 -13.30
CA CYS A 26 -5.86 14.00 -14.25
C CYS A 26 -6.36 15.38 -13.81
N GLY A 27 -6.15 15.78 -12.55
CA GLY A 27 -6.62 17.07 -12.01
C GLY A 27 -8.14 17.29 -12.02
N SER A 28 -8.92 16.32 -12.50
CA SER A 28 -10.34 16.48 -12.81
C SER A 28 -11.26 16.60 -11.58
N GLY A 29 -10.75 16.27 -10.39
CA GLY A 29 -11.48 16.41 -9.15
C GLY A 29 -10.74 15.88 -7.93
N GLN A 30 -11.38 16.05 -6.77
CA GLN A 30 -10.90 15.55 -5.49
C GLN A 30 -11.02 14.01 -5.44
N VAL A 31 -9.99 13.36 -4.90
CA VAL A 31 -9.97 11.92 -4.67
C VAL A 31 -11.12 11.54 -3.74
N LEU A 32 -11.72 10.37 -3.96
CA LEU A 32 -12.84 9.87 -3.18
C LEU A 32 -12.40 8.72 -2.30
N ARG A 33 -12.83 8.74 -1.04
CA ARG A 33 -12.72 7.61 -0.11
C ARG A 33 -13.89 6.65 -0.33
N ARG A 34 -13.61 5.36 -0.51
CA ARG A 34 -14.61 4.31 -0.70
C ARG A 34 -14.25 3.08 0.11
N ILE A 35 -15.24 2.24 0.39
CA ILE A 35 -15.08 0.96 1.08
C ILE A 35 -15.37 -0.16 0.09
N SER A 36 -14.47 -1.13 0.01
CA SER A 36 -14.63 -2.28 -0.86
C SER A 36 -15.77 -3.17 -0.38
N ARG A 37 -16.61 -3.59 -1.34
CA ARG A 37 -17.73 -4.52 -1.14
C ARG A 37 -17.41 -5.92 -1.65
N LYS A 38 -16.20 -6.15 -2.19
CA LYS A 38 -15.82 -7.46 -2.73
C LYS A 38 -15.59 -8.45 -1.59
N PRO A 39 -15.97 -9.73 -1.72
CA PRO A 39 -15.96 -10.67 -0.59
C PRO A 39 -14.56 -10.87 0.01
N TRP A 40 -13.50 -10.82 -0.80
CA TRP A 40 -12.10 -10.96 -0.34
C TRP A 40 -11.47 -9.68 0.22
N SER A 41 -12.13 -8.52 0.10
CA SER A 41 -11.63 -7.24 0.61
C SER A 41 -12.73 -6.42 1.27
N ALA A 42 -13.77 -7.07 1.76
CA ALA A 42 -14.93 -6.40 2.33
C ALA A 42 -14.51 -5.57 3.54
N GLY A 43 -14.88 -4.29 3.57
CA GLY A 43 -14.54 -3.39 4.66
C GLY A 43 -13.19 -2.67 4.50
N HIS A 44 -12.35 -3.05 3.53
CA HIS A 44 -11.10 -2.33 3.26
C HIS A 44 -11.39 -1.00 2.55
N VAL A 45 -10.68 0.05 2.97
CA VAL A 45 -10.85 1.42 2.46
C VAL A 45 -9.86 1.67 1.34
N PHE A 46 -10.32 2.29 0.27
CA PHE A 46 -9.48 2.71 -0.84
C PHE A 46 -9.82 4.14 -1.28
N TYR A 47 -8.86 4.79 -1.92
CA TYR A 47 -8.92 6.15 -2.43
C TYR A 47 -8.78 6.13 -3.94
N CYS A 48 -9.75 6.70 -4.67
CA CYS A 48 -9.72 6.68 -6.13
C CYS A 48 -10.14 8.02 -6.75
N CYS A 49 -9.72 8.27 -7.98
CA CYS A 49 -10.23 9.40 -8.75
C CYS A 49 -11.74 9.25 -9.04
N PRO A 50 -12.52 10.35 -9.09
CA PRO A 50 -13.91 10.32 -9.58
C PRO A 50 -14.04 9.72 -10.99
N MET A 51 -13.03 9.93 -11.83
CA MET A 51 -12.96 9.43 -13.21
C MET A 51 -12.32 8.04 -13.31
N TYR A 52 -12.10 7.35 -12.19
CA TYR A 52 -11.57 5.98 -12.20
C TYR A 52 -12.59 5.04 -12.85
N LYS A 53 -12.12 4.27 -13.83
CA LYS A 53 -12.89 3.20 -14.48
C LYS A 53 -12.09 1.91 -14.41
N GLN A 54 -12.74 0.83 -14.02
CA GLN A 54 -12.11 -0.48 -13.90
C GLN A 54 -11.66 -1.04 -15.25
N ASP A 55 -12.28 -0.60 -16.34
CA ASP A 55 -11.95 -0.98 -17.73
C ASP A 55 -10.68 -0.31 -18.26
N GLY A 56 -9.97 0.48 -17.44
CA GLY A 56 -8.72 1.17 -17.82
C GLY A 56 -8.90 2.40 -18.71
N THR A 57 -10.12 2.72 -19.15
CA THR A 57 -10.44 3.93 -19.93
C THR A 57 -10.51 5.21 -19.08
N GLY A 58 -10.41 5.07 -17.76
CA GLY A 58 -10.48 6.17 -16.80
C GLY A 58 -9.11 6.58 -16.27
N CYS A 59 -9.10 7.53 -15.34
CA CYS A 59 -7.88 7.89 -14.63
C CYS A 59 -7.39 6.70 -13.78
N PRO A 60 -6.11 6.29 -13.88
CA PRO A 60 -5.60 5.12 -13.16
C PRO A 60 -5.33 5.38 -11.67
N PHE A 61 -5.66 6.58 -11.16
CA PHE A 61 -5.44 6.93 -9.76
C PHE A 61 -6.36 6.10 -8.85
N TRP A 62 -5.76 5.11 -8.19
CA TRP A 62 -6.39 4.21 -7.24
C TRP A 62 -5.33 3.67 -6.27
N TYR A 63 -5.60 3.76 -4.96
CA TYR A 63 -4.69 3.33 -3.90
C TYR A 63 -5.48 2.77 -2.71
N TRP A 64 -4.91 1.81 -1.99
CA TRP A 64 -5.42 1.43 -0.67
C TRP A 64 -5.16 2.54 0.35
N GLU A 65 -5.85 2.49 1.49
CA GLU A 65 -5.71 3.50 2.55
C GLU A 65 -4.26 3.66 3.03
N GLU A 66 -3.53 2.55 3.22
CA GLU A 66 -2.12 2.56 3.62
C GLU A 66 -1.20 3.24 2.59
N ASP A 67 -1.34 2.88 1.31
CA ASP A 67 -0.56 3.46 0.21
C ASP A 67 -0.88 4.94 0.00
N TYR A 68 -2.15 5.30 0.18
CA TYR A 68 -2.61 6.66 0.06
C TYR A 68 -2.03 7.54 1.17
N LEU A 69 -2.00 7.04 2.42
CA LEU A 69 -1.38 7.74 3.54
C LEU A 69 0.13 7.93 3.35
N ASP A 70 0.84 6.92 2.86
CA ASP A 70 2.27 7.05 2.54
C ASP A 70 2.49 8.12 1.45
N LYS A 71 1.67 8.12 0.39
CA LYS A 71 1.70 9.16 -0.66
C LYS A 71 1.47 10.56 -0.08
N LEU A 72 0.49 10.71 0.83
CA LEU A 72 0.24 11.98 1.53
C LEU A 72 1.42 12.42 2.39
N ALA A 73 2.04 11.50 3.13
CA ALA A 73 3.21 11.79 3.96
C ALA A 73 4.40 12.29 3.11
N ARG A 74 4.66 11.63 1.97
CA ARG A 74 5.69 12.06 1.01
C ARG A 74 5.42 13.46 0.44
N MET A 75 4.16 13.76 0.08
CA MET A 75 3.79 15.08 -0.41
C MET A 75 3.94 16.18 0.66
N ARG A 76 3.60 15.88 1.93
CA ARG A 76 3.81 16.83 3.04
C ARG A 76 5.29 17.11 3.26
N ALA A 77 6.13 16.08 3.29
CA ALA A 77 7.58 16.21 3.43
C ALA A 77 8.20 17.07 2.31
N CYS A 78 7.71 16.93 1.07
CA CYS A 78 8.14 17.74 -0.07
C CYS A 78 7.63 19.19 -0.01
N LYS A 79 6.49 19.45 0.65
CA LYS A 79 5.94 20.80 0.82
C LYS A 79 6.68 21.61 1.89
N GLU A 80 7.10 20.96 2.97
CA GLU A 80 7.86 21.59 4.07
C GLU A 80 9.28 22.00 3.67
N THR A 81 9.82 21.43 2.59
CA THR A 81 11.13 21.78 2.01
C THR A 81 11.10 22.96 1.04
N GLY A 82 9.97 23.68 0.92
CA GLY A 82 9.94 25.01 0.29
C GLY A 82 9.67 25.01 -1.22
N ALA A 83 8.43 24.70 -1.60
CA ALA A 83 7.87 25.13 -2.90
C ALA A 83 6.52 25.80 -2.67
N GLY A 84 6.57 27.07 -2.23
CA GLY A 84 5.44 27.98 -2.34
C GLY A 84 5.17 28.25 -3.82
N SER A 85 4.22 27.53 -4.40
CA SER A 85 3.68 27.85 -5.73
C SER A 85 2.30 28.48 -5.56
N GLU A 86 2.29 29.77 -5.23
CA GLU A 86 1.15 30.63 -5.53
C GLU A 86 1.20 30.98 -7.02
N ASN A 87 0.07 30.77 -7.69
CA ASN A 87 -0.20 31.17 -9.06
C ASN A 87 0.28 32.60 -9.34
N ARG A 88 1.29 32.74 -10.21
CA ARG A 88 1.37 33.89 -11.11
C ARG A 88 1.68 33.42 -12.52
N VAL A 89 0.62 33.43 -13.32
CA VAL A 89 0.63 33.47 -14.79
C VAL A 89 1.85 34.25 -15.30
N ARG A 90 2.78 33.58 -15.98
CA ARG A 90 3.38 34.04 -17.25
C ARG A 90 4.30 32.99 -17.86
N ARG A 91 3.87 32.56 -19.04
CA ARG A 91 4.59 31.89 -20.12
C ARG A 91 5.96 32.56 -20.37
N THR A 92 7.08 31.91 -20.05
CA THR A 92 8.33 32.06 -20.82
C THR A 92 9.23 30.83 -20.66
N ARG A 93 9.59 30.29 -21.82
CA ARG A 93 10.62 29.31 -22.12
C ARG A 93 11.93 29.58 -21.35
N MET A 94 12.41 28.63 -20.56
CA MET A 94 13.75 28.05 -20.73
C MET A 94 13.98 26.84 -19.82
N GLN A 95 14.49 25.81 -20.47
CA GLN A 95 15.08 24.59 -19.98
C GLN A 95 16.43 24.92 -19.33
N GLY A 96 16.73 24.34 -18.16
CA GLY A 96 18.02 24.52 -17.51
C GLY A 96 18.10 23.91 -16.11
N ASP A 97 18.48 22.64 -16.08
CA ASP A 97 19.31 21.97 -15.07
C ASP A 97 19.12 22.29 -13.60
N TRP A 98 18.33 21.46 -12.92
CA TRP A 98 18.48 21.26 -11.48
C TRP A 98 19.02 19.85 -11.22
N SER A 99 20.33 19.82 -10.97
CA SER A 99 21.14 18.71 -10.54
C SER A 99 20.54 17.94 -9.36
N ASN A 100 20.46 16.63 -9.57
CA ASN A 100 20.80 15.56 -8.63
C ASN A 100 21.03 15.98 -7.16
N SER A 101 19.96 15.94 -6.37
CA SER A 101 20.06 15.67 -4.93
C SER A 101 19.47 14.30 -4.69
N GLY A 102 20.35 13.38 -4.29
CA GLY A 102 20.06 11.97 -4.12
C GLY A 102 18.95 11.75 -3.10
N SER A 103 17.74 11.50 -3.59
CA SER A 103 16.76 10.70 -2.87
C SER A 103 17.10 9.25 -3.19
N MET A 104 17.71 8.55 -2.23
CA MET A 104 17.69 7.09 -2.22
C MET A 104 16.22 6.68 -2.13
N VAL A 105 15.58 6.49 -3.29
CA VAL A 105 14.38 5.67 -3.40
C VAL A 105 14.87 4.27 -3.06
N VAL A 106 14.83 3.94 -1.76
CA VAL A 106 15.06 2.59 -1.29
C VAL A 106 14.07 1.73 -2.06
N ASN A 107 14.59 0.84 -2.90
CA ASN A 107 13.84 -0.18 -3.61
C ASN A 107 13.26 -1.16 -2.57
N LYS A 108 12.28 -0.71 -1.78
CA LYS A 108 11.64 -1.50 -0.72
C LYS A 108 11.05 -2.79 -1.26
N ASP A 109 10.62 -2.79 -2.53
CA ASP A 109 10.09 -3.97 -3.20
C ASP A 109 11.17 -5.02 -3.47
N ALA A 110 12.38 -4.62 -3.85
CA ALA A 110 13.51 -5.53 -4.06
C ALA A 110 14.02 -6.10 -2.73
N ASP A 111 14.09 -5.26 -1.69
CA ASP A 111 14.50 -5.67 -0.35
C ASP A 111 13.49 -6.64 0.28
N LEU A 112 12.18 -6.40 0.10
CA LEU A 112 11.13 -7.29 0.60
C LEU A 112 11.18 -8.67 -0.08
N VAL A 113 11.37 -8.71 -1.40
CA VAL A 113 11.49 -9.98 -2.15
C VAL A 113 12.74 -10.75 -1.73
N ALA A 114 13.85 -10.05 -1.49
CA ALA A 114 15.07 -10.67 -0.95
C ALA A 114 14.82 -11.26 0.45
N ILE A 115 14.18 -10.51 1.35
CA ILE A 115 13.86 -10.97 2.71
C ILE A 115 12.91 -12.18 2.67
N VAL A 116 11.86 -12.17 1.84
CA VAL A 116 10.94 -13.31 1.71
C VAL A 116 11.66 -14.55 1.21
N LYS A 117 12.58 -14.40 0.25
CA LYS A 117 13.38 -15.52 -0.26
C LYS A 117 14.25 -16.13 0.83
N GLU A 118 14.92 -15.30 1.64
CA GLU A 118 15.72 -15.73 2.79
C GLU A 118 14.87 -16.39 3.89
N LEU A 119 13.66 -15.90 4.15
CA LEU A 119 12.73 -16.56 5.08
C LEU A 119 12.31 -17.93 4.57
N VAL A 120 12.02 -18.06 3.28
CA VAL A 120 11.61 -19.33 2.67
C VAL A 120 12.74 -20.36 2.68
N THR A 121 13.99 -19.94 2.43
CA THR A 121 15.16 -20.82 2.57
C THR A 121 15.38 -21.23 4.01
N PHE A 122 15.26 -20.30 4.96
CA PHE A 122 15.38 -20.57 6.39
C PHE A 122 14.30 -21.54 6.89
N VAL A 123 13.04 -21.33 6.51
CA VAL A 123 11.92 -22.22 6.86
C VAL A 123 12.16 -23.64 6.32
N LYS A 124 12.59 -23.77 5.06
CA LYS A 124 12.95 -25.08 4.49
C LYS A 124 14.07 -25.74 5.28
N ALA A 125 15.12 -25.00 5.66
CA ALA A 125 16.23 -25.54 6.46
C ALA A 125 15.77 -26.00 7.85
N MET A 126 14.96 -25.19 8.55
CA MET A 126 14.41 -25.55 9.87
C MET A 126 13.53 -26.80 9.77
N CYS A 127 12.67 -26.90 8.76
CA CYS A 127 11.86 -28.10 8.53
C CYS A 127 12.71 -29.35 8.28
N LEU A 128 13.78 -29.26 7.48
CA LEU A 128 14.69 -30.38 7.24
C LEU A 128 15.40 -30.81 8.52
N LEU A 129 15.89 -29.87 9.34
CA LEU A 129 16.51 -30.18 10.63
C LEU A 129 15.53 -30.89 11.58
N LEU A 130 14.28 -30.42 11.66
CA LEU A 130 13.25 -31.06 12.47
C LEU A 130 12.97 -32.49 12.00
N LEU A 131 12.84 -32.72 10.69
CA LEU A 131 12.66 -34.06 10.13
C LEU A 131 13.86 -34.97 10.42
N CYS A 132 15.08 -34.45 10.32
CA CYS A 132 16.30 -35.19 10.66
C CYS A 132 16.31 -35.60 12.14
N ILE A 133 15.98 -34.68 13.05
CA ILE A 133 15.92 -34.97 14.49
C ILE A 133 14.85 -36.03 14.77
N LEU A 134 13.65 -35.88 14.20
CA LEU A 134 12.56 -36.86 14.33
C LEU A 134 12.98 -38.24 13.84
N PHE A 135 13.66 -38.33 12.69
CA PHE A 135 14.16 -39.59 12.15
C PHE A 135 15.17 -40.27 13.10
N VAL A 136 16.13 -39.52 13.63
CA VAL A 136 17.11 -40.05 14.60
C VAL A 136 16.41 -40.55 15.87
N LEU A 137 15.43 -39.81 16.39
CA LEU A 137 14.66 -40.23 17.56
C LEU A 137 13.89 -41.52 17.30
N VAL A 138 13.27 -41.67 16.12
CA VAL A 138 12.59 -42.91 15.72
C VAL A 138 13.56 -44.07 15.64
N LEU A 139 14.74 -43.89 15.05
CA LEU A 139 15.77 -44.94 15.00
C LEU A 139 16.20 -45.38 16.40
N ILE A 140 16.41 -44.42 17.31
CA ILE A 140 16.74 -44.72 18.71
C ILE A 140 15.63 -45.55 19.35
N LEU A 141 14.36 -45.15 19.18
CA LEU A 141 13.21 -45.89 19.72
C LEU A 141 13.14 -47.31 19.14
N VAL A 142 13.35 -47.49 17.84
CA VAL A 142 13.37 -48.82 17.20
C VAL A 142 14.47 -49.69 17.79
N VAL A 143 15.67 -49.16 17.99
CA VAL A 143 16.78 -49.89 18.62
C VAL A 143 16.43 -50.29 20.05
N GLN A 144 15.76 -49.42 20.81
CA GLN A 144 15.28 -49.72 22.16
C GLN A 144 14.12 -50.73 22.17
N LEU A 145 13.30 -50.80 21.12
CA LEU A 145 12.20 -51.78 21.01
C LEU A 145 12.66 -53.17 20.59
N ILE A 146 13.77 -53.26 19.86
CA ILE A 146 14.37 -54.53 19.42
C ILE A 146 15.23 -55.14 20.54
N LYS A 147 15.65 -54.34 21.52
CA LYS A 147 16.53 -54.74 22.61
C LYS A 147 15.73 -55.15 23.85
#